data_AF-A0A0F9DPD1-F1
#
_entry.id   AF-A0A0F9DPD1-F1
#
_cell.length_a   1.000
_cell.length_b   1.000
_cell.length_c   1.000
_cell.angle_alpha   90.00
_cell.angle_beta   90.00
_cell.angle_gamma   90.00
#
_symmetry.space_group_name_H-M   'P 1'
#
loop_
_entity.id
_entity.type
_entity.pdbx_description
1 polymer ?
#
loop_
_entity_poly.entity_id
_entity_poly.type
_entity_poly.pdbx_seq_one_letter_code
_entity_poly.pdbx_strand_id
1 'polypeptide(L)'
;MKTLLLIPILLLAGCIASNQPLYDRQPEIVKVDAQIKSINQQLSFLTMLGVDLDLVSARRHKDLISVFYTAFEVAFADGNAEKFQLMLNRVNAQIDALNRLMDEVNLIKPMDLEVPEVSL
;
A
#
# COMPACT_ATOMS: atom_id res chain seq x y z
N MET A 1 -20.03 -5.08 -30.14
CA MET A 1 -20.35 -5.77 -28.87
C MET A 1 -19.29 -5.41 -27.82
N LYS A 2 -19.47 -4.33 -27.05
CA LYS A 2 -18.56 -3.87 -25.98
C LYS A 2 -19.36 -3.12 -24.91
N THR A 3 -20.24 -3.82 -24.19
CA THR A 3 -21.06 -3.16 -23.13
C THR A 3 -21.35 -4.05 -21.93
N LEU A 4 -20.64 -5.18 -21.77
CA LEU A 4 -20.96 -6.19 -20.74
C LEU A 4 -20.01 -6.23 -19.53
N LEU A 5 -18.94 -5.41 -19.51
CA LEU A 5 -17.98 -5.38 -18.39
C LEU A 5 -18.18 -4.20 -17.41
N LEU A 6 -19.04 -3.23 -17.73
CA LEU A 6 -19.27 -2.04 -16.90
C LEU A 6 -20.30 -2.25 -15.79
N ILE A 7 -21.26 -3.17 -16.01
CA ILE A 7 -22.37 -3.40 -15.08
C ILE A 7 -21.93 -4.02 -13.74
N PRO A 8 -20.98 -4.99 -13.68
CA PRO A 8 -20.50 -5.51 -12.40
C PRO A 8 -19.70 -4.46 -11.62
N ILE A 9 -18.90 -3.64 -12.30
CA ILE A 9 -18.05 -2.61 -11.69
C ILE A 9 -18.91 -1.48 -11.11
N LEU A 10 -19.97 -1.05 -11.81
CA LEU A 10 -20.89 -0.03 -11.32
C LEU A 10 -21.72 -0.50 -10.12
N LEU A 11 -22.14 -1.77 -10.12
CA LEU A 11 -22.82 -2.38 -8.96
C LEU A 11 -21.88 -2.51 -7.75
N LEU A 12 -20.62 -2.90 -7.97
CA LEU A 12 -19.60 -2.96 -6.92
C LEU A 12 -19.27 -1.56 -6.37
N ALA A 13 -19.10 -0.56 -7.23
CA ALA A 13 -18.88 0.83 -6.81
C ALA A 13 -20.06 1.37 -5.99
N GLY A 14 -21.30 1.02 -6.34
CA GLY A 14 -22.49 1.36 -5.57
C GLY A 14 -22.54 0.72 -4.18
N CYS A 15 -22.14 -0.55 -4.06
CA CYS A 15 -22.04 -1.25 -2.78
C CYS A 15 -20.88 -0.75 -1.91
N ILE A 16 -19.75 -0.37 -2.50
CA ILE A 16 -18.61 0.21 -1.79
C ILE A 16 -18.99 1.58 -1.22
N ALA A 17 -19.65 2.44 -2.01
CA ALA A 17 -20.09 3.77 -1.56
C ALA A 17 -21.10 3.71 -0.40
N SER A 18 -22.02 2.72 -0.38
CA SER A 18 -22.94 2.54 0.75
C SER A 18 -22.26 2.01 2.01
N ASN A 19 -21.17 1.25 1.84
CA ASN A 19 -20.41 0.65 2.93
C ASN A 19 -19.23 1.50 3.40
N GLN A 20 -18.88 2.57 2.68
CA GLN A 20 -17.81 3.52 3.02
C GLN A 20 -17.82 3.95 4.50
N PRO A 21 -18.97 4.32 5.11
CA PRO A 21 -19.00 4.74 6.51
C PRO A 21 -18.70 3.61 7.50
N LEU A 22 -18.95 2.35 7.12
CA LEU A 22 -18.60 1.17 7.91
C LEU A 22 -17.14 0.80 7.69
N TYR A 23 -16.65 0.96 6.46
CA TYR A 23 -15.27 0.72 6.04
C TYR A 23 -14.28 1.65 6.76
N ASP A 24 -14.58 2.95 6.79
CA ASP A 24 -13.77 3.98 7.48
C ASP A 24 -13.75 3.82 9.01
N ARG A 25 -14.61 2.95 9.57
CA ARG A 25 -14.71 2.65 11.00
C ARG A 25 -14.03 1.35 11.39
N GLN A 26 -13.63 0.53 10.42
CA GLN A 26 -12.91 -0.71 10.71
C GLN A 26 -11.42 -0.38 10.98
N PRO A 27 -10.91 -0.65 12.19
CA PRO A 27 -9.56 -0.23 12.58
C PRO A 27 -8.45 -0.86 11.73
N GLU A 28 -8.66 -2.08 11.24
CA GLU A 28 -7.71 -2.79 10.37
C GLU A 28 -7.55 -2.07 9.02
N ILE A 29 -8.65 -1.55 8.49
CA ILE A 29 -8.71 -0.85 7.21
C ILE A 29 -8.01 0.49 7.31
N VAL A 30 -8.37 1.27 8.34
CA VAL A 30 -7.74 2.57 8.64
C VAL A 30 -6.23 2.43 8.82
N LYS A 31 -5.78 1.34 9.47
CA LYS A 31 -4.35 1.06 9.66
C LYS A 31 -3.65 0.79 8.33
N VAL A 32 -4.23 -0.04 7.47
CA VAL A 32 -3.69 -0.33 6.13
C VAL A 32 -3.62 0.93 5.28
N ASP A 33 -4.65 1.77 5.29
CA ASP A 33 -4.67 3.04 4.55
C ASP A 33 -3.56 3.99 4.98
N ALA A 34 -3.36 4.11 6.30
CA ALA A 34 -2.27 4.90 6.86
C ALA A 34 -0.90 4.37 6.42
N GLN A 35 -0.72 3.04 6.41
CA GLN A 35 0.53 2.40 5.97
C GLN A 35 0.80 2.62 4.48
N ILE A 36 -0.21 2.41 3.62
CA ILE A 36 -0.10 2.66 2.17
C ILE A 36 0.26 4.12 1.89
N LYS A 37 -0.36 5.06 2.62
CA LYS A 37 -0.05 6.48 2.50
C LYS A 37 1.40 6.78 2.89
N SER A 38 1.88 6.23 4.01
CA SER A 38 3.26 6.38 4.46
C SER A 38 4.26 5.83 3.43
N ILE A 39 4.01 4.63 2.92
CA ILE A 39 4.86 3.99 1.90
C ILE A 39 4.94 4.83 0.63
N ASN A 40 3.81 5.35 0.15
CA ASN A 40 3.80 6.18 -1.04
C ASN A 40 4.62 7.47 -0.85
N GLN A 41 4.58 8.07 0.34
CA GLN A 41 5.41 9.22 0.68
C GLN A 41 6.91 8.85 0.70
N GLN A 42 7.26 7.74 1.34
CA GLN A 42 8.65 7.26 1.41
C GLN A 42 9.21 6.91 0.03
N LEU A 43 8.47 6.17 -0.80
CA LEU A 43 8.87 5.85 -2.17
C LEU A 43 9.05 7.11 -3.02
N SER A 44 8.15 8.10 -2.88
CA SER A 44 8.29 9.38 -3.58
C SER A 44 9.55 10.11 -3.15
N PHE A 45 9.87 10.11 -1.85
CA PHE A 45 11.07 10.73 -1.31
C PHE A 45 12.35 10.03 -1.80
N LEU A 46 12.41 8.70 -1.76
CA LEU A 46 13.54 7.92 -2.27
C LEU A 46 13.77 8.14 -3.77
N THR A 47 12.69 8.22 -4.54
CA THR A 47 12.75 8.54 -5.98
C THR A 47 13.30 9.95 -6.20
N MET A 48 12.86 10.94 -5.41
CA MET A 48 13.36 12.33 -5.49
C MET A 48 14.85 12.43 -5.15
N LEU A 49 15.32 11.64 -4.17
CA LEU A 49 16.72 11.57 -3.78
C LEU A 49 17.60 10.80 -4.79
N GLY A 50 17.03 10.25 -5.86
CA GLY A 50 17.75 9.49 -6.88
C GLY A 50 18.38 8.22 -6.33
N VAL A 51 17.80 7.63 -5.28
CA VAL A 51 18.35 6.44 -4.66
C VAL A 51 18.04 5.22 -5.53
N ASP A 52 19.04 4.36 -5.72
CA ASP A 52 18.95 3.13 -6.51
C ASP A 52 18.18 2.05 -5.71
N LEU A 53 16.88 2.28 -5.57
CA LEU A 53 15.92 1.28 -5.11
C LEU A 53 15.59 0.38 -6.31
N ASP A 54 15.41 -0.92 -6.11
CA ASP A 54 14.83 -1.79 -7.14
C ASP A 54 13.37 -1.37 -7.41
N LEU A 55 13.21 -0.36 -8.28
CA LEU A 55 11.95 0.27 -8.63
C LEU A 55 10.98 -0.73 -9.26
N VAL A 56 11.49 -1.78 -9.91
CA VAL A 56 10.68 -2.84 -10.52
C VAL A 56 10.05 -3.69 -9.42
N SER A 57 10.84 -4.15 -8.44
CA SER A 57 10.33 -4.90 -7.30
C SER A 57 9.41 -4.07 -6.42
N ALA A 58 9.76 -2.81 -6.14
CA ALA A 58 8.93 -1.90 -5.38
C ALA A 58 7.56 -1.64 -6.07
N ARG A 59 7.56 -1.41 -7.39
CA ARG A 59 6.33 -1.27 -8.17
C ARG A 59 5.49 -2.53 -8.12
N ARG A 60 6.11 -3.71 -8.23
CA ARG A 60 5.40 -5.00 -8.19
C ARG A 60 4.68 -5.21 -6.86
N HIS A 61 5.33 -4.90 -5.73
CA HIS A 61 4.67 -4.97 -4.41
C HIS A 61 3.52 -3.99 -4.30
N LYS A 62 3.68 -2.77 -4.83
CA LYS A 62 2.60 -1.76 -4.87
C LYS A 62 1.40 -2.22 -5.71
N ASP A 63 1.63 -2.82 -6.87
CA ASP A 63 0.57 -3.34 -7.73
C ASP A 63 -0.19 -4.47 -7.02
N LEU A 64 0.53 -5.37 -6.33
CA LEU A 64 -0.08 -6.44 -5.54
C LEU A 64 -0.89 -5.91 -4.35
N ILE A 65 -0.40 -4.87 -3.65
CA ILE A 65 -1.17 -4.16 -2.61
C ILE A 65 -2.49 -3.69 -3.19
N SER A 66 -2.49 -3.01 -4.35
CA SER A 66 -3.72 -2.52 -4.98
C SER A 66 -4.69 -3.65 -5.31
N VAL A 67 -4.21 -4.76 -5.87
CA VAL A 67 -5.07 -5.91 -6.22
C VAL A 67 -5.70 -6.54 -4.98
N PHE A 68 -4.89 -6.77 -3.93
CA PHE A 68 -5.40 -7.37 -2.70
C PHE A 68 -6.31 -6.42 -1.94
N TYR A 69 -6.06 -5.11 -1.99
CA TYR A 69 -6.91 -4.09 -1.39
C TYR A 69 -8.29 -4.05 -2.04
N THR A 70 -8.38 -4.09 -3.38
CA THR A 70 -9.68 -4.22 -4.05
C THR A 70 -10.38 -5.54 -3.72
N ALA A 71 -9.65 -6.65 -3.64
CA ALA A 71 -10.23 -7.95 -3.25
C ALA A 71 -10.75 -7.94 -1.80
N PHE A 72 -10.11 -7.15 -0.95
CA PHE A 72 -10.49 -6.89 0.43
C PHE A 72 -11.78 -6.06 0.54
N GLU A 73 -11.93 -4.99 -0.26
CA GLU A 73 -13.17 -4.21 -0.36
C GLU A 73 -14.36 -5.09 -0.78
N VAL A 74 -14.14 -5.96 -1.78
CA VAL A 74 -15.16 -6.91 -2.23
C VAL A 74 -15.51 -7.91 -1.14
N ALA A 75 -14.51 -8.48 -0.45
CA ALA A 75 -14.77 -9.43 0.63
C ALA A 75 -15.53 -8.80 1.81
N PHE A 76 -15.26 -7.53 2.11
CA PHE A 76 -16.02 -6.75 3.09
C PHE A 76 -17.47 -6.55 2.65
N ALA A 77 -17.70 -6.15 1.39
CA ALA A 77 -19.04 -5.97 0.85
C ALA A 77 -19.85 -7.28 0.80
N ASP A 78 -19.18 -8.41 0.57
CA ASP A 78 -19.77 -9.75 0.59
C ASP A 78 -20.03 -10.28 2.02
N GLY A 79 -19.59 -9.57 3.07
CA GLY A 79 -19.66 -10.04 4.46
C GLY A 79 -18.82 -11.28 4.75
N ASN A 80 -17.83 -11.58 3.90
CA ASN A 80 -17.02 -12.79 4.00
C ASN A 80 -15.77 -12.54 4.86
N ALA A 81 -15.89 -12.77 6.16
CA ALA A 81 -14.83 -12.51 7.14
C ALA A 81 -13.53 -13.31 6.88
N GLU A 82 -13.62 -14.55 6.42
CA GLU A 82 -12.44 -15.39 6.13
C GLU A 82 -11.64 -14.82 4.94
N LYS A 83 -12.36 -14.50 3.85
CA LYS A 83 -11.75 -13.89 2.66
C LYS A 83 -11.21 -12.50 2.99
N PHE A 84 -11.91 -11.73 3.81
CA PHE A 84 -11.46 -10.43 4.31
C PHE A 84 -10.12 -10.55 5.04
N GLN A 85 -10.04 -11.44 6.04
CA GLN A 85 -8.82 -11.65 6.82
C GLN A 85 -7.67 -12.16 5.94
N LEU A 86 -7.96 -13.06 4.99
CA LEU A 86 -6.97 -13.58 4.05
C LEU A 86 -6.38 -12.46 3.18
N MET A 87 -7.22 -11.57 2.63
CA MET A 87 -6.75 -10.46 1.81
C MET A 87 -5.99 -9.42 2.65
N LEU A 88 -6.45 -9.12 3.86
CA LEU A 88 -5.75 -8.25 4.81
C LEU A 88 -4.33 -8.77 5.10
N ASN A 89 -4.19 -10.07 5.39
CA ASN A 89 -2.89 -10.68 5.62
C ASN A 89 -1.96 -10.58 4.38
N ARG A 90 -2.52 -10.72 3.18
CA ARG A 90 -1.75 -10.55 1.92
C ARG A 90 -1.30 -9.11 1.71
N VAL A 91 -2.15 -8.13 1.98
CA VAL A 91 -1.79 -6.70 1.92
C VAL A 91 -0.65 -6.41 2.90
N ASN A 92 -0.78 -6.83 4.15
CA ASN A 92 0.26 -6.65 5.17
C ASN A 92 1.59 -7.30 4.76
N ALA A 93 1.57 -8.51 4.20
CA ALA A 93 2.78 -9.17 3.72
C ALA A 93 3.49 -8.39 2.59
N GLN A 94 2.73 -7.76 1.68
CA GLN A 94 3.33 -6.92 0.64
C GLN A 94 3.87 -5.60 1.20
N ILE A 95 3.17 -5.00 2.16
CA ILE A 95 3.64 -3.81 2.90
C ILE A 95 4.96 -4.11 3.60
N ASP A 96 5.05 -5.24 4.31
CA ASP A 96 6.27 -5.65 5.01
C ASP A 96 7.43 -5.90 4.04
N ALA A 97 7.17 -6.54 2.90
CA ALA A 97 8.19 -6.74 1.87
C ALA A 97 8.70 -5.40 1.31
N LEU A 98 7.80 -4.45 1.09
CA LEU A 98 8.15 -3.13 0.57
C LEU A 98 8.93 -2.30 1.60
N ASN A 99 8.57 -2.38 2.89
CA ASN A 99 9.33 -1.76 3.97
C ASN A 99 10.76 -2.32 4.04
N ARG A 100 10.94 -3.64 3.92
CA ARG A 100 12.28 -4.24 3.89
C ARG A 100 13.14 -3.73 2.74
N LEU A 101 12.56 -3.61 1.53
CA LEU A 101 13.28 -3.03 0.39
C LEU A 101 13.70 -1.57 0.65
N MET A 102 12.84 -0.78 1.31
CA MET A 102 13.18 0.60 1.68
C MET A 102 14.23 0.67 2.80
N ASP A 103 14.19 -0.26 3.76
CA ASP A 103 15.18 -0.35 4.84
C ASP A 103 16.56 -0.78 4.33
N GLU A 104 16.63 -1.71 3.38
CA GLU A 104 17.88 -2.10 2.70
C GLU A 104 18.54 -0.89 2.04
N VAL A 105 17.75 0.00 1.44
CA VAL A 105 18.22 1.24 0.83
C VAL A 105 18.68 2.26 1.88
N ASN A 106 17.96 2.41 2.99
CA ASN A 106 18.37 3.29 4.09
C ASN A 106 19.67 2.81 4.77
N LEU A 107 19.88 1.50 4.86
CA LEU A 107 21.10 0.89 5.42
C LEU A 107 22.34 1.06 4.53
N ILE A 108 22.17 1.32 3.23
CA ILE A 108 23.28 1.64 2.31
C ILE A 108 23.70 3.12 2.46
N LYS A 109 22.90 3.96 3.13
CA LYS A 109 23.25 5.36 3.45
C LYS A 109 23.56 5.56 4.94
N PRO A 110 24.77 5.17 5.37
CA PRO A 110 25.49 6.00 6.32
C PRO A 110 26.96 6.12 5.87
N MET A 111 27.26 7.03 4.94
CA MET A 111 28.63 7.53 4.77
C MET A 111 28.59 9.00 4.38
N ASP A 112 29.31 9.78 5.19
CA ASP A 112 29.75 11.17 5.01
C ASP A 112 28.69 12.27 5.08
N LEU A 113 28.15 12.46 6.29
CA LEU A 113 27.98 13.81 6.82
C LEU A 113 29.21 14.11 7.67
N GLU A 114 30.28 14.59 7.05
CA GLU A 114 31.33 15.33 7.78
C GLU A 114 30.64 16.53 8.43
N VAL A 115 30.37 16.43 9.73
CA VAL A 115 30.03 17.59 10.54
C VAL A 115 31.33 18.39 10.65
N PRO A 116 31.45 19.60 10.07
CA PRO A 116 32.63 20.40 10.31
C PRO A 116 32.69 20.69 11.81
N GLU A 117 33.73 20.19 12.48
CA GLU A 117 34.06 20.56 13.85
C GLU A 117 34.25 22.07 13.88
N VAL A 118 33.24 22.78 14.40
CA VAL A 118 33.42 24.17 14.79
C VAL A 118 34.24 24.13 16.07
N SER A 119 35.55 24.37 15.94
CA SER A 119 36.43 24.61 17.07
C SER A 119 35.95 25.88 17.80
N LEU A 120 35.55 25.73 19.07
CA LEU A 120 35.26 26.85 19.98
C LEU A 120 36.55 27.44 20.55
#